data_AF-A0A915XUD1-F1
#
_entry.id   AF-A0A915XUD1-F1
#
_cell.length_a   1.000
_cell.length_b   1.000
_cell.length_c   1.000
_cell.angle_alpha   90.00
_cell.angle_beta   90.00
_cell.angle_gamma   90.00
#
_symmetry.space_group_name_H-M   'P 1'
#
loop_
_entity.id
_entity.type
_entity.pdbx_description
1 polymer ?
#
loop_
_entity_poly.entity_id
_entity_poly.type
_entity_poly.pdbx_seq_one_letter_code
_entity_poly.pdbx_strand_id
1 'polypeptide(L)'
;MHIAVVGSGYVGLVTGACLSDFGMDVTCVDKDEKKIAMLQRGEVPIYEPGLDALIAKNAKAGRLRFTTNVAEAVERALAIFIAVGTPPREDGSADLSYVIEVAETIAAHLNGYKVVVTKSTVPIGTGQLIEQIIREKSGGRFPFSVVSNPEFLREGSAIEDFMRPDRVVIGARDPQAIAIMKDIYAPLYLIETPFVITNVESAELIKYASNAFLATKITFINEVAILCEKLGADVHHVAKGMGLDRRIGPKFLHPGPGYGGSCFPKDTRALTDIARQAGYRFGIVETVVEVNEKIKARMVDKIRTACGGSVSGLTIGVLGLAFKPETDDMRESPAIPIVTALVEEGARVRAFDPAAMDNAKEVLPAAVEYCQDAYDAATGCPLPGNHHRVEPVPLFGSGTAQGAFGQAAGGGSAQRVRARQDAGRGICLRMRGARRGKLTQSLSLPLFRGQKARFVGGVVRHDAGVSFGKQRRGNQKIRSGAVAGHGDVPHHGNAQKRLDVRVVGQGLQGVPEEHQDVNEAVGNHGTQLLVTPQGSGLQAGHGEAQLPGQQRPGGAGGVKVVLG
;
A
#
# COMPACT_ATOMS: atom_id res chain seq x y z
N MET A 1 -19.54 22.45 -10.60
CA MET A 1 -18.37 23.00 -11.32
C MET A 1 -18.10 22.15 -12.56
N HIS A 2 -17.55 22.71 -13.64
CA HIS A 2 -17.05 21.91 -14.78
C HIS A 2 -15.58 21.53 -14.57
N ILE A 3 -15.25 20.26 -14.74
CA ILE A 3 -13.89 19.71 -14.55
C ILE A 3 -13.48 18.90 -15.78
N ALA A 4 -12.25 19.11 -16.26
CA ALA A 4 -11.63 18.23 -17.25
C ALA A 4 -10.65 17.29 -16.53
N VAL A 5 -10.61 16.01 -16.92
CA VAL A 5 -9.60 15.05 -16.45
C VAL A 5 -8.92 14.44 -17.67
N VAL A 6 -7.66 14.78 -17.88
CA VAL A 6 -6.88 14.38 -19.06
C VAL A 6 -6.02 13.17 -18.71
N GLY A 7 -6.22 12.08 -19.44
CA GLY A 7 -5.77 10.72 -19.13
C GLY A 7 -6.91 9.89 -18.55
N SER A 8 -7.23 8.75 -19.18
CA SER A 8 -8.27 7.81 -18.73
C SER A 8 -7.70 6.44 -18.33
N GLY A 9 -6.42 6.39 -17.95
CA GLY A 9 -5.89 5.30 -17.15
C GLY A 9 -6.43 5.32 -15.72
N TYR A 10 -6.06 4.32 -14.93
CA TYR A 10 -6.50 4.10 -13.54
C TYR A 10 -6.72 5.38 -12.69
N VAL A 11 -5.69 6.21 -12.53
CA VAL A 11 -5.76 7.44 -11.72
C VAL A 11 -6.82 8.41 -12.23
N GLY A 12 -6.81 8.68 -13.54
CA GLY A 12 -7.69 9.67 -14.16
C GLY A 12 -9.14 9.20 -14.23
N LEU A 13 -9.38 7.94 -14.61
CA LEU A 13 -10.73 7.39 -14.73
C LEU A 13 -11.44 7.32 -13.38
N VAL A 14 -10.77 6.84 -12.32
CA VAL A 14 -11.31 6.82 -10.95
C VAL A 14 -11.53 8.25 -10.44
N THR A 15 -10.55 9.14 -10.63
CA THR A 15 -10.69 10.56 -10.23
C THR A 15 -11.91 11.20 -10.90
N GLY A 16 -12.09 11.01 -12.20
CA GLY A 16 -13.22 11.58 -12.93
C GLY A 16 -14.57 10.98 -12.52
N ALA A 17 -14.65 9.66 -12.36
CA ALA A 17 -15.85 8.99 -11.89
C ALA A 17 -16.26 9.46 -10.49
N CYS A 18 -15.34 9.48 -9.52
CA CYS A 18 -15.66 9.91 -8.15
C CYS A 18 -15.98 11.42 -8.06
N LEU A 19 -15.28 12.29 -8.80
CA LEU A 19 -15.63 13.72 -8.86
C LEU A 19 -17.01 13.97 -9.50
N SER A 20 -17.42 13.14 -10.47
CA SER A 20 -18.78 13.22 -11.03
C SER A 20 -19.84 12.73 -10.03
N ASP A 21 -19.51 11.80 -9.14
CA ASP A 21 -20.40 11.33 -8.06
C ASP A 21 -20.52 12.36 -6.92
N PHE A 22 -19.48 13.16 -6.69
CA PHE A 22 -19.53 14.40 -5.89
C PHE A 22 -20.41 15.50 -6.50
N GLY A 23 -21.02 15.27 -7.67
CA GLY A 23 -21.98 16.17 -8.31
C GLY A 23 -21.37 17.15 -9.31
N MET A 24 -20.08 17.05 -9.62
CA MET A 24 -19.42 17.87 -10.65
C MET A 24 -19.81 17.42 -12.06
N ASP A 25 -19.74 18.30 -13.05
CA ASP A 25 -19.85 17.94 -14.46
C ASP A 25 -18.42 17.71 -14.99
N VAL A 26 -18.09 16.44 -15.24
CA VAL A 26 -16.75 15.96 -15.52
C VAL A 26 -16.63 15.46 -16.95
N THR A 27 -15.65 15.98 -17.67
CA THR A 27 -15.24 15.46 -18.98
C THR A 27 -13.87 14.77 -18.85
N CYS A 28 -13.88 13.44 -18.96
CA CYS A 28 -12.66 12.64 -19.08
C CYS A 28 -12.18 12.63 -20.53
N VAL A 29 -10.89 12.80 -20.75
CA VAL A 29 -10.28 12.92 -22.08
C VAL A 29 -9.08 11.99 -22.22
N ASP A 30 -8.94 11.35 -23.37
CA ASP A 30 -7.79 10.52 -23.73
C ASP A 30 -7.59 10.54 -25.25
N LYS A 31 -6.36 10.37 -25.72
CA LYS A 31 -6.08 10.29 -27.17
C LYS A 31 -6.32 8.89 -27.74
N ASP A 32 -6.48 7.89 -26.88
CA ASP A 32 -6.86 6.54 -27.27
C ASP A 32 -8.35 6.48 -27.65
N GLU A 33 -8.63 6.62 -28.95
CA GLU A 33 -9.98 6.56 -29.52
C GLU A 33 -10.71 5.26 -29.18
N LYS A 34 -9.99 4.12 -29.13
CA LYS A 34 -10.59 2.81 -28.82
C LYS A 34 -11.09 2.79 -27.39
N LYS A 35 -10.26 3.25 -26.45
CA LYS A 35 -10.57 3.34 -25.03
C LYS A 35 -11.72 4.32 -24.75
N ILE A 36 -11.73 5.49 -25.41
CA ILE A 36 -12.86 6.43 -25.32
C ILE A 36 -14.14 5.81 -25.90
N ALA A 37 -14.07 5.10 -27.03
CA ALA A 37 -15.23 4.41 -27.60
C ALA A 37 -15.77 3.29 -26.70
N MET A 38 -14.90 2.55 -26.00
CA MET A 38 -15.30 1.58 -24.96
C MET A 38 -16.04 2.28 -23.81
N LEU A 39 -15.44 3.33 -23.24
CA LEU A 39 -16.02 4.09 -22.13
C LEU A 39 -17.37 4.73 -22.50
N GLN A 40 -17.54 5.21 -23.73
CA GLN A 40 -18.81 5.72 -24.25
C GLN A 40 -19.90 4.63 -24.38
N ARG A 41 -19.53 3.36 -24.54
CA ARG A 41 -20.46 2.21 -24.48
C ARG A 41 -20.69 1.68 -23.06
N GLY A 42 -19.99 2.21 -22.06
CA GLY A 42 -20.01 1.71 -20.68
C GLY A 42 -19.04 0.55 -20.41
N GLU A 43 -18.16 0.23 -21.35
CA GLU A 43 -17.11 -0.77 -21.19
C GLU A 43 -15.90 -0.14 -20.49
N VAL A 44 -15.51 -0.67 -19.32
CA VAL A 44 -14.38 -0.14 -18.53
C VAL A 44 -13.08 -0.82 -18.95
N PRO A 45 -12.02 -0.08 -19.33
CA PRO A 45 -10.78 -0.63 -19.87
C PRO A 45 -9.76 -1.07 -18.80
N ILE A 46 -10.17 -1.16 -17.53
CA ILE A 46 -9.33 -1.50 -16.37
C ILE A 46 -10.16 -2.29 -15.34
N TYR A 47 -9.51 -3.14 -14.54
CA TYR A 47 -10.15 -3.77 -13.39
C TYR A 47 -10.09 -2.85 -12.16
N GLU A 48 -11.25 -2.42 -11.66
CA GLU A 48 -11.40 -1.74 -10.37
C GLU A 48 -12.81 -2.02 -9.81
N PRO A 49 -12.95 -2.64 -8.62
CA PRO A 49 -14.24 -3.09 -8.10
C PRO A 49 -15.29 -1.97 -7.99
N GLY A 50 -16.38 -2.08 -8.75
CA GLY A 50 -17.52 -1.15 -8.74
C GLY A 50 -17.35 0.12 -9.60
N LEU A 51 -16.25 0.25 -10.34
CA LEU A 51 -16.01 1.42 -11.21
C LEU A 51 -17.00 1.48 -12.39
N ASP A 52 -17.39 0.32 -12.91
CA ASP A 52 -18.42 0.13 -13.93
C ASP A 52 -19.76 0.73 -13.50
N ALA A 53 -20.23 0.37 -12.31
CA ALA A 53 -21.47 0.88 -11.74
C ALA A 53 -21.41 2.40 -11.47
N LEU A 54 -20.26 2.90 -11.00
CA LEU A 54 -20.03 4.32 -10.74
C LEU A 54 -20.03 5.16 -12.03
N ILE A 55 -19.39 4.67 -13.09
CA ILE A 55 -19.38 5.29 -14.42
C ILE A 55 -20.80 5.29 -15.00
N ALA A 56 -21.48 4.14 -15.01
CA ALA A 56 -22.83 4.02 -15.55
C ALA A 56 -23.84 4.94 -14.85
N LYS A 57 -23.76 5.04 -13.52
CA LYS A 57 -24.57 5.96 -12.69
C LYS A 57 -24.39 7.42 -13.12
N ASN A 58 -23.15 7.88 -13.29
CA ASN A 58 -22.86 9.29 -13.54
C ASN A 58 -22.97 9.69 -15.02
N ALA A 59 -22.69 8.78 -15.95
CA ALA A 59 -22.99 8.95 -17.36
C ALA A 59 -24.51 9.09 -17.58
N LYS A 60 -25.32 8.21 -16.96
CA LYS A 60 -26.80 8.31 -17.00
C LYS A 60 -27.32 9.60 -16.39
N ALA A 61 -26.62 10.15 -15.39
CA ALA A 61 -26.96 11.43 -14.77
C ALA A 61 -26.47 12.66 -15.58
N GLY A 62 -25.80 12.47 -16.73
CA GLY A 62 -25.27 13.55 -17.57
C GLY A 62 -24.04 14.28 -17.02
N ARG A 63 -23.49 13.79 -15.88
CA ARG A 63 -22.37 14.38 -15.12
C ARG A 63 -21.00 13.82 -15.48
N LEU A 64 -20.92 12.72 -16.20
CA LEU A 64 -19.67 12.14 -16.67
C LEU A 64 -19.72 11.94 -18.18
N ARG A 65 -18.70 12.44 -18.89
CA ARG A 65 -18.57 12.35 -20.34
C ARG A 65 -17.16 11.93 -20.73
N PHE A 66 -17.05 11.27 -21.87
CA PHE A 66 -15.79 10.79 -22.44
C PHE A 66 -15.63 11.36 -23.84
N THR A 67 -14.46 11.93 -24.15
CA THR A 67 -14.15 12.51 -25.47
C THR A 67 -12.66 12.35 -25.79
N THR A 68 -12.31 12.45 -27.08
CA THR A 68 -10.91 12.62 -27.53
C THR A 68 -10.53 14.09 -27.68
N ASN A 69 -11.50 15.00 -27.62
CA ASN A 69 -11.32 16.43 -27.82
C ASN A 69 -10.84 17.15 -26.54
N VAL A 70 -9.53 17.28 -26.38
CA VAL A 70 -8.91 18.02 -25.25
C VAL A 70 -9.29 19.50 -25.27
N ALA A 71 -9.37 20.13 -26.45
CA ALA A 71 -9.70 21.55 -26.60
C ALA A 71 -11.05 21.90 -25.97
N GLU A 72 -12.11 21.17 -26.35
CA GLU A 72 -13.47 21.38 -25.83
C GLU A 72 -13.55 21.20 -24.30
N ALA A 73 -12.79 20.25 -23.76
CA ALA A 73 -12.73 20.01 -22.32
C ALA A 73 -12.00 21.15 -21.58
N VAL A 74 -10.85 21.61 -22.10
CA VAL A 74 -10.08 22.74 -21.55
C VAL A 74 -10.90 24.03 -21.59
N GLU A 75 -11.58 24.30 -22.70
CA GLU A 75 -12.37 25.53 -22.90
C GLU A 75 -13.55 25.61 -21.93
N ARG A 76 -14.21 24.49 -21.62
CA ARG A 76 -15.36 24.43 -20.68
C ARG A 76 -14.98 24.35 -19.21
N ALA A 77 -13.88 23.68 -18.85
CA ALA A 77 -13.55 23.41 -17.46
C ALA A 77 -13.08 24.66 -16.70
N LEU A 78 -13.31 24.70 -15.37
CA LEU A 78 -12.61 25.62 -14.47
C LEU A 78 -11.32 25.00 -13.94
N ALA A 79 -11.37 23.70 -13.60
CA ALA A 79 -10.23 22.92 -13.14
C ALA A 79 -9.90 21.81 -14.15
N ILE A 80 -8.61 21.68 -14.51
CA ILE A 80 -8.11 20.75 -15.51
C ILE A 80 -7.09 19.83 -14.83
N PHE A 81 -7.47 18.57 -14.59
CA PHE A 81 -6.61 17.57 -13.98
C PHE A 81 -5.75 16.88 -15.02
N ILE A 82 -4.43 16.97 -14.89
CA ILE A 82 -3.45 16.21 -15.66
C ILE A 82 -3.20 14.88 -14.93
N ALA A 83 -3.77 13.79 -15.43
CA ALA A 83 -3.75 12.44 -14.86
C ALA A 83 -3.22 11.39 -15.85
N VAL A 84 -2.33 11.81 -16.75
CA VAL A 84 -1.62 10.94 -17.71
C VAL A 84 -0.52 10.12 -17.02
N GLY A 85 -0.09 9.04 -17.68
CA GLY A 85 1.01 8.21 -17.18
C GLY A 85 2.36 8.94 -17.25
N THR A 86 3.23 8.64 -16.30
CA THR A 86 4.64 9.07 -16.25
C THR A 86 5.53 7.82 -16.15
N PRO A 87 5.67 7.04 -17.24
CA PRO A 87 6.47 5.82 -17.23
C PRO A 87 7.96 6.14 -17.00
N PRO A 88 8.74 5.23 -16.42
CA PRO A 88 10.19 5.39 -16.35
C PRO A 88 10.82 5.29 -17.75
N ARG A 89 11.87 6.07 -17.98
CA ARG A 89 12.81 5.92 -19.10
C ARG A 89 13.85 4.85 -18.80
N GLU A 90 14.69 4.52 -19.79
CA GLU A 90 15.78 3.53 -19.65
C GLU A 90 16.77 3.90 -18.52
N ASP A 91 16.96 5.19 -18.24
CA ASP A 91 17.82 5.71 -17.17
C ASP A 91 17.14 5.74 -15.78
N GLY A 92 15.87 5.33 -15.68
CA GLY A 92 15.07 5.36 -14.44
C GLY A 92 14.33 6.68 -14.19
N SER A 93 14.62 7.75 -14.94
CA SER A 93 13.94 9.04 -14.81
C SER A 93 12.48 8.96 -15.30
N ALA A 94 11.60 9.80 -14.76
CA ALA A 94 10.19 9.82 -15.18
C ALA A 94 10.04 10.53 -16.55
N ASP A 95 9.35 9.90 -17.50
CA ASP A 95 9.02 10.54 -18.76
C ASP A 95 7.87 11.54 -18.58
N LEU A 96 8.14 12.80 -18.94
CA LEU A 96 7.20 13.92 -18.88
C LEU A 96 6.59 14.29 -20.23
N SER A 97 6.89 13.55 -21.31
CA SER A 97 6.39 13.82 -22.67
C SER A 97 4.88 14.10 -22.71
N TYR A 98 4.07 13.21 -22.12
CA TYR A 98 2.61 13.34 -22.05
C TYR A 98 2.15 14.53 -21.20
N VAL A 99 2.87 14.87 -20.13
CA VAL A 99 2.54 16.02 -19.27
C VAL A 99 2.80 17.34 -20.01
N ILE A 100 3.89 17.39 -20.79
CA ILE A 100 4.26 18.52 -21.65
C ILE A 100 3.23 18.68 -22.79
N GLU A 101 2.87 17.60 -23.49
CA GLU A 101 1.85 17.58 -24.56
C GLU A 101 0.50 18.15 -24.05
N VAL A 102 0.08 17.76 -22.85
CA VAL A 102 -1.14 18.29 -22.22
C VAL A 102 -0.98 19.76 -21.82
N ALA A 103 0.17 20.17 -21.28
CA ALA A 103 0.42 21.58 -20.93
C ALA A 103 0.42 22.50 -22.17
N GLU A 104 1.03 22.08 -23.28
CA GLU A 104 0.98 22.82 -24.55
C GLU A 104 -0.45 22.91 -25.11
N THR A 105 -1.21 21.83 -25.02
CA THR A 105 -2.62 21.80 -25.45
C THR A 105 -3.48 22.73 -24.59
N ILE A 106 -3.29 22.73 -23.27
CA ILE A 106 -3.96 23.68 -22.37
C ILE A 106 -3.63 25.12 -22.79
N ALA A 107 -2.35 25.43 -23.06
CA ALA A 107 -1.88 26.77 -23.42
C ALA A 107 -2.52 27.30 -24.71
N ALA A 108 -2.75 26.43 -25.69
CA ALA A 108 -3.41 26.76 -26.95
C ALA A 108 -4.91 27.07 -26.79
N HIS A 109 -5.57 26.46 -25.78
CA HIS A 109 -7.02 26.51 -25.57
C HIS A 109 -7.45 27.25 -24.29
N LEU A 110 -6.54 27.97 -23.62
CA LEU A 110 -6.90 28.90 -22.56
C LEU A 110 -7.85 29.99 -23.10
N ASN A 111 -8.97 30.20 -22.41
CA ASN A 111 -10.02 31.15 -22.76
C ASN A 111 -10.52 31.98 -21.56
N GLY A 112 -9.82 31.94 -20.42
CA GLY A 112 -10.20 32.58 -19.16
C GLY A 112 -9.33 32.06 -18.00
N TYR A 113 -9.69 32.38 -16.75
CA TYR A 113 -9.01 31.83 -15.58
C TYR A 113 -9.23 30.31 -15.48
N LYS A 114 -8.14 29.55 -15.28
CA LYS A 114 -8.15 28.08 -15.09
C LYS A 114 -7.25 27.66 -13.93
N VAL A 115 -7.64 26.59 -13.25
CA VAL A 115 -6.79 25.88 -12.29
C VAL A 115 -6.24 24.61 -12.97
N VAL A 116 -4.93 24.55 -13.19
CA VAL A 116 -4.26 23.41 -13.82
C VAL A 116 -3.69 22.52 -12.72
N VAL A 117 -4.25 21.31 -12.60
CA VAL A 117 -4.04 20.42 -11.44
C VAL A 117 -3.25 19.19 -11.85
N THR A 118 -2.01 19.05 -11.41
CA THR A 118 -1.22 17.85 -11.66
C THR A 118 -1.61 16.75 -10.66
N LYS A 119 -2.32 15.73 -11.16
CA LYS A 119 -2.68 14.50 -10.43
C LYS A 119 -1.62 13.39 -10.65
N SER A 120 -1.00 13.42 -11.83
CA SER A 120 0.09 12.53 -12.26
C SER A 120 1.25 12.57 -11.26
N THR A 121 1.91 11.45 -11.02
CA THR A 121 3.14 11.42 -10.19
C THR A 121 4.30 11.97 -11.00
N VAL A 122 4.75 13.18 -10.70
CA VAL A 122 5.75 13.93 -11.47
C VAL A 122 6.93 14.35 -10.59
N PRO A 123 8.18 14.40 -11.11
CA PRO A 123 9.35 14.90 -10.38
C PRO A 123 9.15 16.32 -9.83
N ILE A 124 9.87 16.63 -8.75
CA ILE A 124 9.81 17.94 -8.10
C ILE A 124 10.25 19.02 -9.09
N GLY A 125 9.47 20.09 -9.20
CA GLY A 125 9.67 21.19 -10.14
C GLY A 125 8.83 21.08 -11.43
N THR A 126 8.12 19.96 -11.65
CA THR A 126 7.29 19.80 -12.85
C THR A 126 6.15 20.83 -12.91
N GLY A 127 5.59 21.25 -11.77
CA GLY A 127 4.64 22.35 -11.75
C GLY A 127 5.20 23.69 -12.25
N GLN A 128 6.50 23.96 -12.03
CA GLN A 128 7.17 25.15 -12.59
C GLN A 128 7.36 25.02 -14.10
N LEU A 129 7.71 23.82 -14.59
CA LEU A 129 7.79 23.52 -16.03
C LEU A 129 6.43 23.70 -16.72
N ILE A 130 5.34 23.19 -16.13
CA ILE A 130 3.97 23.39 -16.64
C ILE A 130 3.62 24.88 -16.67
N GLU A 131 3.94 25.63 -15.60
CA GLU A 131 3.68 27.07 -15.57
C GLU A 131 4.45 27.82 -16.67
N GLN A 132 5.72 27.48 -16.88
CA GLN A 132 6.54 28.07 -17.94
C GLN A 132 5.96 27.78 -19.33
N ILE A 133 5.70 26.51 -19.65
CA ILE A 133 5.14 26.08 -20.95
C ILE A 133 3.83 26.83 -21.22
N ILE A 134 2.90 26.84 -20.26
CA ILE A 134 1.60 27.48 -20.46
C ILE A 134 1.74 28.99 -20.63
N ARG A 135 2.59 29.64 -19.83
CA ARG A 135 2.81 31.10 -19.90
C ARG A 135 3.45 31.51 -21.23
N GLU A 136 4.46 30.79 -21.70
CA GLU A 136 5.14 31.04 -22.96
C GLU A 136 4.23 30.78 -24.18
N LYS A 137 3.63 29.59 -24.26
CA LYS A 137 2.83 29.16 -25.42
C LYS A 137 1.49 29.90 -25.55
N SER A 138 0.88 30.30 -24.42
CA SER A 138 -0.31 31.15 -24.44
C SER A 138 0.00 32.64 -24.69
N GLY A 139 1.28 33.05 -24.62
CA GLY A 139 1.69 34.46 -24.67
C GLY A 139 1.24 35.29 -23.46
N GLY A 140 0.99 34.64 -22.31
CA GLY A 140 0.52 35.29 -21.08
C GLY A 140 -0.88 35.93 -21.17
N ARG A 141 -1.68 35.59 -22.20
CA ARG A 141 -2.96 36.25 -22.50
C ARG A 141 -4.07 36.02 -21.46
N PHE A 142 -4.02 34.90 -20.74
CA PHE A 142 -5.04 34.50 -19.77
C PHE A 142 -4.40 34.16 -18.43
N PRO A 143 -5.01 34.54 -17.30
CA PRO A 143 -4.52 34.13 -15.98
C PRO A 143 -4.79 32.64 -15.78
N PHE A 144 -3.94 31.96 -15.02
CA PHE A 144 -4.16 30.58 -14.58
C PHE A 144 -3.39 30.34 -13.29
N SER A 145 -3.55 29.18 -12.67
CA SER A 145 -2.75 28.76 -11.52
C SER A 145 -2.45 27.27 -11.56
N VAL A 146 -1.20 26.91 -11.23
CA VAL A 146 -0.76 25.52 -11.16
C VAL A 146 -0.91 24.99 -9.74
N VAL A 147 -1.44 23.77 -9.64
CA VAL A 147 -1.66 23.03 -8.40
C VAL A 147 -1.03 21.65 -8.55
N SER A 148 -0.31 21.17 -7.53
CA SER A 148 0.01 19.75 -7.38
C SER A 148 -0.99 19.11 -6.42
N ASN A 149 -1.70 18.07 -6.88
CA ASN A 149 -2.68 17.32 -6.09
C ASN A 149 -2.39 15.82 -6.27
N PRO A 150 -1.32 15.29 -5.67
CA PRO A 150 -0.91 13.91 -5.87
C PRO A 150 -1.99 12.93 -5.43
N GLU A 151 -2.12 11.82 -6.16
CA GLU A 151 -2.96 10.69 -5.80
C GLU A 151 -2.29 9.79 -4.73
N PHE A 152 -3.10 9.08 -3.95
CA PHE A 152 -2.63 8.04 -3.01
C PHE A 152 -3.53 6.79 -3.07
N LEU A 153 -3.95 6.42 -4.28
CA LEU A 153 -4.90 5.35 -4.56
C LEU A 153 -4.16 4.01 -4.73
N ARG A 154 -4.75 2.92 -4.26
CA ARG A 154 -4.21 1.56 -4.44
C ARG A 154 -5.13 0.75 -5.35
N GLU A 155 -4.60 0.26 -6.49
CA GLU A 155 -5.38 -0.54 -7.46
C GLU A 155 -6.16 -1.68 -6.76
N GLY A 156 -7.42 -1.92 -7.15
CA GLY A 156 -8.33 -2.83 -6.45
C GLY A 156 -9.06 -2.20 -5.25
N SER A 157 -8.75 -0.96 -4.87
CA SER A 157 -9.42 -0.19 -3.81
C SER A 157 -9.42 1.32 -4.06
N ALA A 158 -9.29 1.74 -5.31
CA ALA A 158 -9.21 3.12 -5.76
C ALA A 158 -10.40 3.97 -5.31
N ILE A 159 -11.60 3.41 -5.42
CA ILE A 159 -12.84 4.13 -5.13
C ILE A 159 -12.91 4.42 -3.63
N GLU A 160 -12.65 3.43 -2.77
CA GLU A 160 -12.61 3.63 -1.32
C GLU A 160 -11.49 4.59 -0.92
N ASP A 161 -10.29 4.45 -1.49
CA ASP A 161 -9.15 5.35 -1.22
C ASP A 161 -9.42 6.80 -1.68
N PHE A 162 -10.27 7.02 -2.69
CA PHE A 162 -10.69 8.36 -3.12
C PHE A 162 -11.84 8.92 -2.28
N MET A 163 -12.82 8.08 -1.94
CA MET A 163 -14.04 8.47 -1.22
C MET A 163 -13.83 8.60 0.30
N ARG A 164 -12.83 7.89 0.85
CA ARG A 164 -12.42 7.94 2.27
C ARG A 164 -10.89 8.04 2.41
N PRO A 165 -10.25 9.10 1.88
CA PRO A 165 -8.80 9.23 1.93
C PRO A 165 -8.33 9.60 3.35
N ASP A 166 -7.18 9.07 3.76
CA ASP A 166 -6.50 9.46 5.02
C ASP A 166 -6.21 10.99 5.07
N ARG A 167 -6.08 11.65 3.91
CA ARG A 167 -5.82 13.09 3.70
C ARG A 167 -5.92 13.47 2.22
N VAL A 168 -6.19 14.74 1.93
CA VAL A 168 -6.00 15.36 0.60
C VAL A 168 -4.83 16.35 0.65
N VAL A 169 -3.87 16.21 -0.27
CA VAL A 169 -2.72 17.13 -0.38
C VAL A 169 -2.96 18.13 -1.51
N ILE A 170 -2.80 19.43 -1.23
CA ILE A 170 -2.95 20.52 -2.20
C ILE A 170 -1.71 21.41 -2.12
N GLY A 171 -0.82 21.26 -3.10
CA GLY A 171 0.35 22.11 -3.30
C GLY A 171 0.01 23.28 -4.23
N ALA A 172 -0.11 24.50 -3.71
CA ALA A 172 -0.46 25.68 -4.48
C ALA A 172 0.06 26.96 -3.80
N ARG A 173 0.24 28.03 -4.58
CA ARG A 173 0.62 29.37 -4.07
C ARG A 173 -0.51 30.40 -4.14
N ASP A 174 -1.45 30.22 -5.06
CA ASP A 174 -2.61 31.09 -5.23
C ASP A 174 -3.73 30.74 -4.23
N PRO A 175 -4.16 31.67 -3.35
CA PRO A 175 -5.31 31.47 -2.47
C PRO A 175 -6.61 31.16 -3.21
N GLN A 176 -6.83 31.70 -4.42
CA GLN A 176 -8.03 31.42 -5.21
C GLN A 176 -8.04 29.96 -5.70
N ALA A 177 -6.93 29.46 -6.25
CA ALA A 177 -6.77 28.04 -6.58
C ALA A 177 -6.95 27.13 -5.35
N ILE A 178 -6.42 27.50 -4.19
CA ILE A 178 -6.61 26.73 -2.93
C ILE A 178 -8.10 26.66 -2.55
N ALA A 179 -8.83 27.78 -2.68
CA ALA A 179 -10.27 27.81 -2.39
C ALA A 179 -11.06 26.92 -3.37
N ILE A 180 -10.77 27.01 -4.67
CA ILE A 180 -11.40 26.16 -5.71
C ILE A 180 -11.12 24.68 -5.46
N MET A 181 -9.89 24.31 -5.10
CA MET A 181 -9.55 22.91 -4.80
C MET A 181 -10.24 22.40 -3.53
N LYS A 182 -10.47 23.24 -2.52
CA LYS A 182 -11.27 22.89 -1.34
C LYS A 182 -12.75 22.70 -1.69
N ASP A 183 -13.30 23.52 -2.58
CA ASP A 183 -14.68 23.39 -3.07
C ASP A 183 -14.89 22.10 -3.86
N ILE A 184 -13.94 21.74 -4.74
CA ILE A 184 -13.95 20.47 -5.50
C ILE A 184 -14.03 19.25 -4.56
N TYR A 185 -13.34 19.30 -3.43
CA TYR A 185 -13.28 18.23 -2.43
C TYR A 185 -14.22 18.45 -1.23
N ALA A 186 -15.15 19.42 -1.29
CA ALA A 186 -16.04 19.75 -0.18
C ALA A 186 -16.87 18.57 0.37
N PRO A 187 -17.33 17.59 -0.44
CA PRO A 187 -18.04 16.41 0.09
C PRO A 187 -17.23 15.58 1.09
N LEU A 188 -15.89 15.60 1.03
CA LEU A 188 -15.02 14.91 1.99
C LEU A 188 -15.00 15.58 3.38
N TYR A 189 -15.52 16.81 3.51
CA TYR A 189 -15.70 17.46 4.80
C TYR A 189 -16.67 16.70 5.72
N LEU A 190 -17.64 15.97 5.13
CA LEU A 190 -18.62 15.17 5.88
C LEU A 190 -18.02 13.99 6.66
N ILE A 191 -16.78 13.61 6.33
CA ILE A 191 -16.00 12.57 7.03
C ILE A 191 -14.71 13.13 7.67
N GLU A 192 -14.65 14.46 7.86
CA GLU A 192 -13.55 15.18 8.49
C GLU A 192 -12.16 14.94 7.86
N THR A 193 -12.10 14.63 6.56
CA THR A 193 -10.84 14.38 5.84
C THR A 193 -9.86 15.56 6.00
N PRO A 194 -8.62 15.32 6.50
CA PRO A 194 -7.61 16.35 6.63
C PRO A 194 -7.12 16.91 5.28
N PHE A 195 -7.02 18.23 5.18
CA PHE A 195 -6.42 18.91 4.03
C PHE A 195 -5.01 19.42 4.36
N VAL A 196 -4.01 18.90 3.66
CA VAL A 196 -2.61 19.34 3.75
C VAL A 196 -2.36 20.38 2.65
N ILE A 197 -2.45 21.66 3.03
CA ILE A 197 -2.16 22.78 2.13
C ILE A 197 -0.67 23.12 2.24
N THR A 198 0.03 23.17 1.11
CA THR A 198 1.49 23.43 1.04
C THR A 198 1.87 24.07 -0.30
N ASN A 199 3.15 24.25 -0.60
CA ASN A 199 3.61 24.68 -1.93
C ASN A 199 3.65 23.49 -2.92
N VAL A 200 3.76 23.79 -4.22
CA VAL A 200 3.70 22.80 -5.31
C VAL A 200 4.77 21.71 -5.15
N GLU A 201 6.00 22.13 -4.87
CA GLU A 201 7.20 21.29 -4.79
C GLU A 201 7.15 20.34 -3.58
N SER A 202 6.61 20.81 -2.45
CA SER A 202 6.39 19.95 -1.28
C SER A 202 5.31 18.91 -1.55
N ALA A 203 4.24 19.25 -2.28
CA ALA A 203 3.21 18.28 -2.63
C ALA A 203 3.75 17.20 -3.60
N GLU A 204 4.55 17.59 -4.60
CA GLU A 204 5.29 16.66 -5.47
C GLU A 204 6.19 15.73 -4.65
N LEU A 205 6.98 16.29 -3.71
CA LEU A 205 7.88 15.50 -2.86
C LEU A 205 7.14 14.57 -1.88
N ILE A 206 6.00 15.00 -1.32
CA ILE A 206 5.20 14.17 -0.40
C ILE A 206 4.78 12.85 -1.05
N LYS A 207 4.50 12.82 -2.37
CA LYS A 207 4.17 11.58 -3.09
C LYS A 207 5.33 10.59 -3.08
N TYR A 208 6.50 11.02 -3.55
CA TYR A 208 7.70 10.17 -3.58
C TYR A 208 8.15 9.75 -2.19
N ALA A 209 8.19 10.69 -1.23
CA ALA A 209 8.59 10.39 0.16
C ALA A 209 7.64 9.38 0.82
N SER A 210 6.33 9.48 0.58
CA SER A 210 5.35 8.50 1.07
C SER A 210 5.61 7.11 0.49
N ASN A 211 5.71 6.99 -0.85
CA ASN A 211 5.89 5.69 -1.50
C ASN A 211 7.25 5.06 -1.16
N ALA A 212 8.32 5.86 -1.08
CA ALA A 212 9.63 5.38 -0.66
C ALA A 212 9.66 4.91 0.81
N PHE A 213 8.93 5.57 1.72
CA PHE A 213 8.83 5.12 3.11
C PHE A 213 8.00 3.84 3.26
N LEU A 214 6.93 3.67 2.47
CA LEU A 214 6.17 2.40 2.42
C LEU A 214 7.04 1.24 1.89
N ALA A 215 7.80 1.48 0.81
CA ALA A 215 8.79 0.52 0.32
C ALA A 215 9.86 0.19 1.38
N THR A 216 10.32 1.20 2.12
CA THR A 216 11.26 1.02 3.25
C THR A 216 10.68 0.10 4.32
N LYS A 217 9.41 0.28 4.72
CA LYS A 217 8.77 -0.59 5.72
C LYS A 217 8.68 -2.05 5.27
N ILE A 218 8.31 -2.30 4.00
CA ILE A 218 8.26 -3.65 3.42
C ILE A 218 9.66 -4.28 3.40
N THR A 219 10.66 -3.57 2.89
CA THR A 219 12.03 -4.10 2.79
C THR A 219 12.64 -4.35 4.17
N PHE A 220 12.42 -3.46 5.13
CA PHE A 220 12.85 -3.65 6.51
C PHE A 220 12.25 -4.92 7.14
N ILE A 221 10.94 -5.14 7.02
CA ILE A 221 10.33 -6.35 7.61
C ILE A 221 10.75 -7.64 6.89
N ASN A 222 11.09 -7.56 5.59
CA ASN A 222 11.69 -8.68 4.86
C ASN A 222 13.10 -9.03 5.37
N GLU A 223 13.95 -8.06 5.68
CA GLU A 223 15.26 -8.33 6.31
C GLU A 223 15.12 -8.90 7.73
N VAL A 224 14.16 -8.37 8.50
CA VAL A 224 13.78 -8.97 9.80
C VAL A 224 13.29 -10.40 9.62
N ALA A 225 12.55 -10.74 8.57
CA ALA A 225 12.15 -12.13 8.28
C ALA A 225 13.37 -13.04 8.04
N ILE A 226 14.36 -12.57 7.27
CA ILE A 226 15.62 -13.30 7.03
C ILE A 226 16.37 -13.54 8.35
N LEU A 227 16.38 -12.56 9.25
CA LEU A 227 17.00 -12.69 10.57
C LEU A 227 16.20 -13.65 11.48
N CYS A 228 14.87 -13.58 11.47
CA CYS A 228 13.98 -14.48 12.20
C CYS A 228 14.20 -15.94 11.79
N GLU A 229 14.29 -16.24 10.49
CA GLU A 229 14.61 -17.57 9.96
C GLU A 229 15.96 -18.11 10.47
N LYS A 230 16.96 -17.24 10.71
CA LYS A 230 18.28 -17.62 11.24
C LYS A 230 18.32 -17.79 12.76
N LEU A 231 17.45 -17.10 13.50
CA LEU A 231 17.42 -17.09 14.96
C LEU A 231 16.33 -17.98 15.57
N GLY A 232 15.46 -18.59 14.75
CA GLY A 232 14.32 -19.39 15.22
C GLY A 232 13.17 -18.54 15.78
N ALA A 233 13.05 -17.28 15.33
CA ALA A 233 11.96 -16.39 15.71
C ALA A 233 10.84 -16.38 14.65
N ASP A 234 9.64 -15.98 15.05
CA ASP A 234 8.50 -15.81 14.15
C ASP A 234 8.33 -14.33 13.76
N VAL A 235 8.49 -14.02 12.47
CA VAL A 235 8.40 -12.66 11.96
C VAL A 235 6.99 -12.05 12.10
N HIS A 236 5.92 -12.85 12.11
CA HIS A 236 4.57 -12.33 12.33
C HIS A 236 4.37 -11.89 13.78
N HIS A 237 4.95 -12.59 14.75
CA HIS A 237 4.98 -12.13 16.14
C HIS A 237 5.82 -10.87 16.31
N VAL A 238 6.98 -10.77 15.64
CA VAL A 238 7.81 -9.55 15.65
C VAL A 238 7.09 -8.37 14.99
N ALA A 239 6.52 -8.55 13.80
CA ALA A 239 5.74 -7.53 13.09
C ALA A 239 4.54 -7.04 13.91
N LYS A 240 3.81 -7.95 14.57
CA LYS A 240 2.70 -7.61 15.48
C LYS A 240 3.21 -6.82 16.69
N GLY A 241 4.28 -7.28 17.35
CA GLY A 241 4.87 -6.59 18.50
C GLY A 241 5.33 -5.18 18.17
N MET A 242 6.02 -4.99 17.04
CA MET A 242 6.42 -3.67 16.54
C MET A 242 5.20 -2.81 16.14
N GLY A 243 4.22 -3.39 15.46
CA GLY A 243 3.06 -2.68 14.92
C GLY A 243 2.10 -2.13 15.98
N LEU A 244 2.15 -2.65 17.21
CA LEU A 244 1.41 -2.10 18.36
C LEU A 244 1.97 -0.76 18.84
N ASP A 245 3.24 -0.45 18.55
CA ASP A 245 3.78 0.88 18.79
C ASP A 245 3.17 1.88 17.80
N ARG A 246 2.39 2.84 18.32
CA ARG A 246 1.71 3.88 17.53
C ARG A 246 2.67 4.76 16.71
N ARG A 247 3.96 4.78 17.02
CA ARG A 247 5.00 5.50 16.26
C ARG A 247 5.43 4.75 14.99
N ILE A 248 5.20 3.44 14.93
CA ILE A 248 5.52 2.56 13.80
C ILE A 248 4.24 2.25 13.00
N GLY A 249 3.18 1.86 13.70
CA GLY A 249 1.90 1.43 13.13
C GLY A 249 1.93 0.07 12.43
N PRO A 250 0.82 -0.70 12.45
CA PRO A 250 0.82 -2.10 12.03
C PRO A 250 0.78 -2.30 10.50
N LYS A 251 0.30 -1.30 9.74
CA LYS A 251 0.21 -1.38 8.27
C LYS A 251 1.61 -1.43 7.63
N PHE A 252 1.73 -2.13 6.50
CA PHE A 252 2.99 -2.29 5.73
C PHE A 252 4.13 -3.01 6.49
N LEU A 253 3.79 -3.92 7.41
CA LEU A 253 4.73 -4.81 8.11
C LEU A 253 4.47 -6.30 7.77
N HIS A 254 4.13 -6.58 6.51
CA HIS A 254 3.91 -7.93 6.01
C HIS A 254 5.14 -8.38 5.19
N PRO A 255 5.90 -9.39 5.64
CA PRO A 255 7.00 -9.93 4.85
C PRO A 255 6.49 -10.78 3.68
N GLY A 256 7.27 -10.89 2.61
CA GLY A 256 6.90 -11.59 1.38
C GLY A 256 8.04 -11.70 0.36
N PRO A 257 7.76 -12.03 -0.91
CA PRO A 257 8.77 -12.22 -1.98
C PRO A 257 9.39 -10.91 -2.51
N GLY A 258 9.24 -9.79 -1.81
CA GLY A 258 9.55 -8.44 -2.28
C GLY A 258 8.29 -7.66 -2.70
N TYR A 259 8.45 -6.36 -2.95
CA TYR A 259 7.40 -5.53 -3.55
C TYR A 259 7.58 -5.42 -5.06
N GLY A 260 6.48 -5.09 -5.74
CA GLY A 260 6.41 -4.84 -7.18
C GLY A 260 5.38 -3.76 -7.51
N GLY A 261 4.78 -3.86 -8.69
CA GLY A 261 3.74 -2.95 -9.17
C GLY A 261 4.28 -1.70 -9.82
N SER A 262 3.39 -0.92 -10.42
CA SER A 262 3.75 0.30 -11.17
C SER A 262 4.21 1.49 -10.32
N CYS A 263 3.99 1.47 -9.00
CA CYS A 263 4.30 2.61 -8.12
C CYS A 263 5.67 2.51 -7.45
N PHE A 264 5.87 1.56 -6.51
CA PHE A 264 7.04 1.59 -5.62
C PHE A 264 8.40 1.43 -6.33
N PRO A 265 8.58 0.54 -7.32
CA PRO A 265 9.84 0.42 -8.05
C PRO A 265 10.19 1.68 -8.85
N LYS A 266 9.23 2.29 -9.57
CA LYS A 266 9.51 3.53 -10.33
C LYS A 266 9.74 4.72 -9.40
N ASP A 267 8.95 4.85 -8.33
CA ASP A 267 9.00 6.02 -7.46
C ASP A 267 10.23 6.02 -6.56
N THR A 268 10.71 4.84 -6.11
CA THR A 268 11.97 4.76 -5.36
C THR A 268 13.17 5.07 -6.24
N ARG A 269 13.25 4.52 -7.46
CA ARG A 269 14.32 4.82 -8.43
C ARG A 269 14.33 6.31 -8.80
N ALA A 270 13.19 6.85 -9.26
CA ALA A 270 13.05 8.26 -9.60
C ALA A 270 13.42 9.19 -8.42
N LEU A 271 13.07 8.85 -7.17
CA LEU A 271 13.48 9.64 -6.01
C LEU A 271 15.00 9.59 -5.76
N THR A 272 15.66 8.46 -6.01
CA THR A 272 17.14 8.40 -5.94
C THR A 272 17.80 9.24 -7.03
N ASP A 273 17.22 9.30 -8.23
CA ASP A 273 17.78 10.11 -9.33
C ASP A 273 17.52 11.61 -9.13
N ILE A 274 16.33 11.99 -8.66
CA ILE A 274 16.03 13.37 -8.21
C ILE A 274 17.02 13.81 -7.13
N ALA A 275 17.32 12.95 -6.15
CA ALA A 275 18.31 13.25 -5.11
C ALA A 275 19.71 13.47 -5.70
N ARG A 276 20.16 12.58 -6.61
CA ARG A 276 21.46 12.70 -7.29
C ARG A 276 21.57 13.97 -8.12
N GLN A 277 20.52 14.33 -8.86
CA GLN A 277 20.44 15.59 -9.62
C GLN A 277 20.51 16.82 -8.70
N ALA A 278 19.96 16.74 -7.48
CA ALA A 278 20.11 17.75 -6.44
C ALA A 278 21.45 17.69 -5.68
N GLY A 279 22.42 16.87 -6.11
CA GLY A 279 23.73 16.73 -5.48
C GLY A 279 23.74 15.93 -4.17
N TYR A 280 22.70 15.13 -3.89
CA TYR A 280 22.55 14.37 -2.65
C TYR A 280 22.40 12.86 -2.90
N ARG A 281 23.06 12.04 -2.06
CA ARG A 281 22.94 10.57 -2.13
C ARG A 281 21.92 10.06 -1.12
N PHE A 282 20.77 9.59 -1.57
CA PHE A 282 19.70 9.12 -0.68
C PHE A 282 19.85 7.64 -0.27
N GLY A 283 20.92 7.33 0.47
CA GLY A 283 21.39 5.97 0.71
C GLY A 283 20.39 4.98 1.32
N ILE A 284 19.41 5.44 2.11
CA ILE A 284 18.35 4.56 2.63
C ILE A 284 17.50 4.00 1.48
N VAL A 285 17.05 4.85 0.56
CA VAL A 285 16.17 4.43 -0.54
C VAL A 285 16.95 3.63 -1.58
N GLU A 286 18.21 3.98 -1.86
CA GLU A 286 19.09 3.14 -2.68
C GLU A 286 19.22 1.71 -2.12
N THR A 287 19.48 1.59 -0.81
CA THR A 287 19.56 0.29 -0.12
C THR A 287 18.22 -0.47 -0.21
N VAL A 288 17.10 0.22 -0.07
CA VAL A 288 15.75 -0.37 -0.17
C VAL A 288 15.47 -0.96 -1.55
N VAL A 289 15.92 -0.31 -2.63
CA VAL A 289 15.83 -0.83 -4.00
C VAL A 289 16.72 -2.07 -4.16
N GLU A 290 17.99 -1.98 -3.78
CA GLU A 290 18.92 -3.10 -3.89
C GLU A 290 18.48 -4.35 -3.11
N VAL A 291 17.98 -4.16 -1.89
CA VAL A 291 17.56 -5.27 -1.02
C VAL A 291 16.27 -5.90 -1.52
N ASN A 292 15.36 -5.14 -2.13
CA ASN A 292 14.14 -5.70 -2.74
C ASN A 292 14.46 -6.73 -3.83
N GLU A 293 15.40 -6.43 -4.73
CA GLU A 293 15.81 -7.37 -5.78
C GLU A 293 16.52 -8.60 -5.20
N LYS A 294 17.33 -8.43 -4.15
CA LYS A 294 17.95 -9.54 -3.40
C LYS A 294 16.89 -10.44 -2.73
N ILE A 295 15.77 -9.88 -2.28
CA ILE A 295 14.64 -10.65 -1.69
C ILE A 295 13.92 -11.48 -2.77
N LYS A 296 13.67 -10.91 -3.96
CA LYS A 296 13.09 -11.66 -5.10
C LYS A 296 13.97 -12.86 -5.47
N ALA A 297 15.27 -12.63 -5.65
CA ALA A 297 16.24 -13.70 -5.95
C ALA A 297 16.31 -14.77 -4.84
N ARG A 298 16.31 -14.35 -3.57
CA ARG A 298 16.28 -15.26 -2.41
C ARG A 298 15.08 -16.20 -2.43
N MET A 299 13.94 -15.81 -3.00
CA MET A 299 12.78 -16.71 -3.06
C MET A 299 13.06 -17.93 -3.95
N VAL A 300 13.81 -17.76 -5.04
CA VAL A 300 14.28 -18.86 -5.90
C VAL A 300 15.18 -19.81 -5.09
N ASP A 301 16.12 -19.28 -4.30
CA ASP A 301 16.96 -20.08 -3.41
C ASP A 301 16.15 -20.93 -2.41
N LYS A 302 15.09 -20.35 -1.85
CA LYS A 302 14.21 -21.06 -0.90
C LYS A 302 13.45 -22.19 -1.58
N ILE A 303 12.90 -21.96 -2.78
CA ILE A 303 12.21 -22.99 -3.58
C ILE A 303 13.19 -24.11 -3.94
N ARG A 304 14.36 -23.78 -4.49
CA ARG A 304 15.44 -24.73 -4.78
C ARG A 304 15.86 -25.56 -3.56
N THR A 305 16.02 -24.91 -2.41
CA THR A 305 16.38 -25.60 -1.15
C THR A 305 15.27 -26.58 -0.71
N ALA A 306 14.00 -26.16 -0.77
CA ALA A 306 12.85 -27.00 -0.44
C ALA A 306 12.70 -28.19 -1.41
N CYS A 307 13.13 -28.04 -2.67
CA CYS A 307 13.19 -29.10 -3.67
C CYS A 307 14.43 -30.03 -3.55
N GLY A 308 15.26 -29.88 -2.51
CA GLY A 308 16.43 -30.74 -2.29
C GLY A 308 17.71 -30.28 -3.02
N GLY A 309 17.77 -29.02 -3.45
CA GLY A 309 18.96 -28.40 -4.03
C GLY A 309 18.92 -28.19 -5.55
N SER A 310 17.89 -28.70 -6.24
CA SER A 310 17.64 -28.43 -7.66
C SER A 310 16.14 -28.45 -7.96
N VAL A 311 15.72 -27.67 -8.94
CA VAL A 311 14.34 -27.68 -9.49
C VAL A 311 14.24 -28.36 -10.86
N SER A 312 15.38 -28.79 -11.42
CA SER A 312 15.46 -29.31 -12.78
C SER A 312 14.62 -30.58 -12.96
N GLY A 313 13.75 -30.58 -13.98
CA GLY A 313 12.85 -31.70 -14.26
C GLY A 313 11.68 -31.87 -13.28
N LEU A 314 11.58 -31.05 -12.24
CA LEU A 314 10.42 -31.01 -11.34
C LEU A 314 9.26 -30.22 -11.96
N THR A 315 8.04 -30.46 -11.49
CA THR A 315 6.86 -29.64 -11.81
C THR A 315 6.59 -28.72 -10.62
N ILE A 316 6.46 -27.41 -10.83
CA ILE A 316 6.21 -26.42 -9.77
C ILE A 316 4.93 -25.65 -10.06
N GLY A 317 3.99 -25.71 -9.11
CA GLY A 317 2.75 -24.95 -9.13
C GLY A 317 2.96 -23.54 -8.57
N VAL A 318 2.54 -22.52 -9.31
CA VAL A 318 2.64 -21.10 -8.94
C VAL A 318 1.24 -20.51 -8.87
N LEU A 319 0.88 -19.99 -7.69
CA LEU A 319 -0.44 -19.40 -7.44
C LEU A 319 -0.30 -17.92 -7.12
N GLY A 320 -0.96 -17.07 -7.91
CA GLY A 320 -0.79 -15.62 -7.91
C GLY A 320 0.39 -15.19 -8.80
N LEU A 321 0.08 -14.37 -9.79
CA LEU A 321 1.01 -13.82 -10.78
C LEU A 321 1.02 -12.28 -10.73
N ALA A 322 -0.13 -11.65 -10.48
CA ALA A 322 -0.25 -10.22 -10.25
C ALA A 322 0.70 -9.73 -9.14
N PHE A 323 1.13 -8.47 -9.17
CA PHE A 323 2.06 -7.95 -8.15
C PHE A 323 1.45 -7.88 -6.73
N LYS A 324 0.12 -7.98 -6.64
CA LYS A 324 -0.69 -8.02 -5.40
C LYS A 324 -2.10 -8.59 -5.74
N PRO A 325 -2.95 -8.90 -4.75
CA PRO A 325 -4.35 -9.29 -4.99
C PRO A 325 -5.22 -8.15 -5.56
N GLU A 326 -6.36 -8.51 -6.16
CA GLU A 326 -7.38 -7.59 -6.72
C GLU A 326 -6.88 -6.64 -7.84
N THR A 327 -5.91 -7.09 -8.64
CA THR A 327 -5.47 -6.41 -9.88
C THR A 327 -5.01 -7.45 -10.89
N ASP A 328 -5.07 -7.10 -12.18
CA ASP A 328 -4.49 -7.85 -13.30
C ASP A 328 -3.04 -7.38 -13.63
N ASP A 329 -2.52 -6.39 -12.90
CA ASP A 329 -1.22 -5.77 -13.18
C ASP A 329 -0.03 -6.70 -12.87
N MET A 330 0.75 -6.96 -13.93
CA MET A 330 2.00 -7.73 -13.88
C MET A 330 3.26 -6.86 -13.73
N ARG A 331 3.18 -5.53 -13.87
CA ARG A 331 4.36 -4.63 -13.90
C ARG A 331 5.20 -4.80 -12.63
N GLU A 332 6.49 -5.12 -12.80
CA GLU A 332 7.44 -5.36 -11.69
C GLU A 332 6.98 -6.44 -10.68
N SER A 333 6.03 -7.32 -11.04
CA SER A 333 5.58 -8.40 -10.16
C SER A 333 6.75 -9.30 -9.74
N PRO A 334 6.92 -9.61 -8.44
CA PRO A 334 7.91 -10.59 -7.98
C PRO A 334 7.75 -11.97 -8.63
N ALA A 335 6.56 -12.32 -9.12
CA ALA A 335 6.34 -13.56 -9.86
C ALA A 335 7.20 -13.65 -11.13
N ILE A 336 7.48 -12.53 -11.82
CA ILE A 336 8.25 -12.52 -13.07
C ILE A 336 9.67 -13.09 -12.88
N PRO A 337 10.57 -12.48 -12.08
CA PRO A 337 11.93 -13.01 -11.93
C PRO A 337 11.96 -14.38 -11.24
N ILE A 338 10.98 -14.69 -10.37
CA ILE A 338 10.89 -16.02 -9.74
C ILE A 338 10.55 -17.09 -10.78
N VAL A 339 9.49 -16.90 -11.57
CA VAL A 339 9.04 -17.87 -12.58
C VAL A 339 10.10 -18.01 -13.69
N THR A 340 10.68 -16.91 -14.17
CA THR A 340 11.75 -16.96 -15.18
C THR A 340 12.94 -17.77 -14.70
N ALA A 341 13.45 -17.53 -13.50
CA ALA A 341 14.57 -18.30 -12.96
C ALA A 341 14.24 -19.79 -12.77
N LEU A 342 13.02 -20.14 -12.35
CA LEU A 342 12.60 -21.55 -12.22
C LEU A 342 12.55 -22.26 -13.58
N VAL A 343 12.06 -21.59 -14.63
CA VAL A 343 12.05 -22.10 -16.00
C VAL A 343 13.47 -22.26 -16.54
N GLU A 344 14.35 -21.28 -16.31
CA GLU A 344 15.76 -21.31 -16.71
C GLU A 344 16.56 -22.42 -15.99
N GLU A 345 16.25 -22.71 -14.73
CA GLU A 345 16.79 -23.87 -13.99
C GLU A 345 16.15 -25.22 -14.39
N GLY A 346 15.25 -25.22 -15.37
CA GLY A 346 14.68 -26.42 -15.99
C GLY A 346 13.47 -27.01 -15.28
N ALA A 347 12.76 -26.24 -14.44
CA ALA A 347 11.47 -26.66 -13.89
C ALA A 347 10.35 -26.51 -14.92
N ARG A 348 9.35 -27.40 -14.85
CA ARG A 348 8.06 -27.23 -15.54
C ARG A 348 7.15 -26.40 -14.65
N VAL A 349 6.93 -25.13 -14.98
CA VAL A 349 6.07 -24.24 -14.18
C VAL A 349 4.63 -24.33 -14.66
N ARG A 350 3.71 -24.61 -13.72
CA ARG A 350 2.25 -24.60 -13.93
C ARG A 350 1.67 -23.45 -13.10
N ALA A 351 0.97 -22.52 -13.72
CA ALA A 351 0.62 -21.23 -13.11
C ALA A 351 -0.89 -20.96 -13.13
N PHE A 352 -1.40 -20.33 -12.06
CA PHE A 352 -2.77 -19.83 -11.99
C PHE A 352 -2.85 -18.50 -11.24
N ASP A 353 -3.66 -17.58 -11.77
CA ASP A 353 -4.08 -16.32 -11.16
C ASP A 353 -5.56 -16.09 -11.52
N PRO A 354 -6.42 -15.56 -10.63
CA PRO A 354 -7.82 -15.32 -10.95
C PRO A 354 -8.07 -14.15 -11.92
N ALA A 355 -7.12 -13.23 -12.13
CA ALA A 355 -7.31 -12.00 -12.90
C ALA A 355 -6.18 -11.72 -13.93
N ALA A 356 -4.92 -11.96 -13.57
CA ALA A 356 -3.76 -11.53 -14.36
C ALA A 356 -3.33 -12.51 -15.48
N MET A 357 -4.10 -13.57 -15.76
CA MET A 357 -3.65 -14.67 -16.64
C MET A 357 -3.35 -14.26 -18.07
N ASP A 358 -4.06 -13.29 -18.63
CA ASP A 358 -3.81 -12.81 -19.99
C ASP A 358 -2.59 -11.89 -20.05
N ASN A 359 -2.51 -10.89 -19.17
CA ASN A 359 -1.33 -10.02 -19.03
C ASN A 359 -0.05 -10.83 -18.70
N ALA A 360 -0.17 -11.91 -17.93
CA ALA A 360 0.95 -12.77 -17.58
C ALA A 360 1.54 -13.54 -18.79
N LYS A 361 0.72 -13.85 -19.82
CA LYS A 361 1.19 -14.51 -21.05
C LYS A 361 2.08 -13.60 -21.91
N GLU A 362 1.94 -12.28 -21.74
CA GLU A 362 2.75 -11.30 -22.49
C GLU A 362 4.15 -11.11 -21.91
N VAL A 363 4.37 -11.43 -20.62
CA VAL A 363 5.61 -11.09 -19.89
C VAL A 363 6.37 -12.28 -19.28
N LEU A 364 5.72 -13.44 -19.10
CA LEU A 364 6.37 -14.65 -18.58
C LEU A 364 6.89 -15.54 -19.72
N PRO A 365 7.84 -16.46 -19.45
CA PRO A 365 8.33 -17.38 -20.47
C PRO A 365 7.23 -18.24 -21.09
N ALA A 366 7.27 -18.42 -22.42
CA ALA A 366 6.30 -19.24 -23.15
C ALA A 366 6.25 -20.73 -22.75
N ALA A 367 7.18 -21.19 -21.90
CA ALA A 367 7.19 -22.53 -21.33
C ALA A 367 6.32 -22.69 -20.07
N VAL A 368 5.71 -21.60 -19.57
CA VAL A 368 4.76 -21.63 -18.45
C VAL A 368 3.41 -22.20 -18.91
N GLU A 369 2.90 -23.19 -18.18
CA GLU A 369 1.59 -23.79 -18.43
C GLU A 369 0.50 -23.06 -17.63
N TYR A 370 -0.42 -22.40 -18.34
CA TYR A 370 -1.52 -21.63 -17.73
C TYR A 370 -2.71 -22.54 -17.42
N CYS A 371 -2.98 -22.74 -16.13
CA CYS A 371 -3.97 -23.68 -15.61
C CYS A 371 -5.36 -23.06 -15.44
N GLN A 372 -6.40 -23.89 -15.31
CA GLN A 372 -7.79 -23.40 -15.17
C GLN A 372 -8.12 -22.93 -13.74
N ASP A 373 -7.52 -23.55 -12.74
CA ASP A 373 -7.68 -23.20 -11.34
C ASP A 373 -6.43 -23.59 -10.51
N ALA A 374 -6.47 -23.29 -9.21
CA ALA A 374 -5.38 -23.57 -8.29
C ALA A 374 -5.12 -25.07 -8.02
N TYR A 375 -6.11 -25.94 -8.22
CA TYR A 375 -5.97 -27.40 -8.07
C TYR A 375 -5.37 -28.04 -9.32
N ASP A 376 -5.73 -27.53 -10.51
CA ASP A 376 -5.07 -27.85 -11.76
C ASP A 376 -3.58 -27.47 -11.67
N ALA A 377 -3.24 -26.22 -11.31
CA ALA A 377 -1.85 -25.79 -11.13
C ALA A 377 -1.04 -26.64 -10.12
N ALA A 378 -1.68 -27.17 -9.08
CA ALA A 378 -1.04 -28.07 -8.12
C ALA A 378 -0.84 -29.51 -8.63
N THR A 379 -1.50 -29.91 -9.73
CA THR A 379 -1.46 -31.29 -10.23
C THR A 379 -0.08 -31.63 -10.79
N GLY A 380 0.45 -32.78 -10.35
CA GLY A 380 1.80 -33.26 -10.71
C GLY A 380 2.96 -32.61 -9.95
N CYS A 381 2.69 -31.68 -9.03
CA CYS A 381 3.73 -31.07 -8.19
C CYS A 381 4.21 -32.05 -7.10
N PRO A 382 5.53 -32.19 -6.88
CA PRO A 382 6.04 -33.05 -5.82
C PRO A 382 5.78 -32.40 -4.46
N LEU A 383 5.25 -33.19 -3.51
CA LEU A 383 5.21 -32.78 -2.11
C LEU A 383 6.64 -32.73 -1.56
N PRO A 384 7.06 -31.66 -0.86
CA PRO A 384 8.34 -31.64 -0.15
C PRO A 384 8.47 -32.84 0.79
N GLY A 385 9.65 -33.47 0.80
CA GLY A 385 9.87 -34.71 1.53
C GLY A 385 9.71 -34.56 3.06
N ASN A 386 9.08 -35.57 3.67
CA ASN A 386 8.87 -35.76 5.12
C ASN A 386 7.90 -34.79 5.84
N HIS A 387 6.69 -35.32 6.03
CA HIS A 387 5.66 -34.96 7.00
C HIS A 387 4.87 -33.66 6.78
N HIS A 388 3.54 -33.84 6.86
CA HIS A 388 2.46 -32.86 6.69
C HIS A 388 2.14 -32.48 5.23
N ARG A 389 0.84 -32.36 4.93
CA ARG A 389 0.35 -31.77 3.68
C ARG A 389 0.79 -30.31 3.66
N VAL A 390 1.53 -29.93 2.64
CA VAL A 390 1.64 -28.52 2.24
C VAL A 390 0.37 -28.23 1.44
N GLU A 391 -0.52 -27.39 1.97
CA GLU A 391 -1.58 -26.81 1.15
C GLU A 391 -0.96 -25.79 0.18
N PRO A 392 -1.56 -25.56 -1.00
CA PRO A 392 -1.01 -24.61 -1.96
C PRO A 392 -0.89 -23.22 -1.35
N VAL A 393 0.34 -22.73 -1.16
CA VAL A 393 0.59 -21.39 -0.60
C VAL A 393 0.68 -20.40 -1.76
N PRO A 394 -0.24 -19.43 -1.89
CA PRO A 394 -0.14 -18.43 -2.94
C PRO A 394 0.98 -17.43 -2.64
N LEU A 395 1.67 -16.97 -3.68
CA LEU A 395 2.71 -15.94 -3.59
C LEU A 395 2.16 -14.62 -3.03
N PHE A 396 0.88 -14.35 -3.31
CA PHE A 396 0.11 -13.23 -2.77
C PHE A 396 -1.24 -13.74 -2.28
N GLY A 397 -1.61 -13.43 -1.04
CA GLY A 397 -2.77 -14.03 -0.38
C GLY A 397 -4.10 -13.78 -1.09
N SER A 398 -4.68 -14.83 -1.68
CA SER A 398 -6.01 -14.80 -2.27
C SER A 398 -7.10 -14.77 -1.20
N GLY A 399 -7.91 -13.71 -1.17
CA GLY A 399 -9.10 -13.63 -0.33
C GLY A 399 -10.20 -14.56 -0.85
N THR A 400 -10.32 -15.76 -0.29
CA THR A 400 -11.38 -16.70 -0.72
C THR A 400 -12.74 -16.29 -0.17
N ALA A 401 -13.59 -15.75 -1.04
CA ALA A 401 -15.01 -15.52 -0.75
C ALA A 401 -15.76 -16.86 -0.67
N GLN A 402 -15.84 -17.47 0.52
CA GLN A 402 -16.79 -18.56 0.78
C GLN A 402 -18.13 -18.00 1.25
N GLY A 403 -19.08 -17.90 0.31
CA GLY A 403 -20.46 -17.50 0.58
C GLY A 403 -21.47 -18.49 -0.03
N ALA A 404 -22.36 -19.00 0.82
CA ALA A 404 -23.63 -19.66 0.48
C ALA A 404 -23.60 -20.92 -0.42
N PHE A 405 -23.51 -22.10 0.20
CA PHE A 405 -24.33 -23.25 -0.22
C PHE A 405 -25.33 -23.59 0.88
N GLY A 406 -26.62 -23.38 0.59
CA GLY A 406 -27.72 -23.70 1.50
C GLY A 406 -27.94 -25.20 1.65
N GLN A 407 -28.52 -25.61 2.78
CA GLN A 407 -28.89 -27.01 3.03
C GLN A 407 -29.96 -27.48 2.05
N ALA A 408 -29.71 -28.60 1.39
CA ALA A 408 -30.75 -29.41 0.74
C ALA A 408 -30.65 -30.85 1.26
N ALA A 409 -31.63 -31.26 2.07
CA ALA A 409 -31.76 -32.65 2.49
C ALA A 409 -32.40 -33.47 1.35
N GLY A 410 -31.76 -34.57 0.95
CA GLY A 410 -32.29 -35.49 -0.05
C GLY A 410 -31.63 -36.86 0.10
N GLY A 411 -32.42 -37.87 0.46
CA GLY A 411 -31.92 -39.24 0.64
C GLY A 411 -31.65 -39.94 -0.68
N GLY A 412 -30.55 -40.70 -0.76
CA GLY A 412 -30.17 -41.46 -1.94
C GLY A 412 -29.28 -42.66 -1.59
N SER A 413 -29.81 -43.86 -1.83
CA SER A 413 -29.22 -45.19 -1.59
C SER A 413 -27.71 -45.33 -1.86
N ALA A 414 -27.01 -45.98 -0.93
CA ALA A 414 -25.63 -46.42 -1.12
C ALA A 414 -25.54 -47.58 -2.14
N GLN A 415 -24.64 -47.46 -3.12
CA GLN A 415 -24.11 -48.61 -3.87
C GLN A 415 -22.63 -48.82 -3.52
N ARG A 416 -22.29 -50.05 -3.14
CA ARG A 416 -20.92 -50.48 -2.85
C ARG A 416 -20.28 -51.02 -4.13
N VAL A 417 -19.17 -50.43 -4.58
CA VAL A 417 -18.23 -51.09 -5.50
C VAL A 417 -16.93 -51.36 -4.73
N ARG A 418 -16.46 -52.61 -4.76
CA ARG A 418 -15.25 -53.04 -4.05
C ARG A 418 -14.02 -52.73 -4.92
N ALA A 419 -13.12 -51.89 -4.43
CA ALA A 419 -11.74 -51.86 -4.93
C ALA A 419 -10.88 -52.87 -4.16
N ARG A 420 -9.94 -53.54 -4.84
CA ARG A 420 -9.04 -54.54 -4.24
C ARG A 420 -8.03 -53.87 -3.32
N GLN A 421 -7.64 -54.58 -2.26
CA GLN A 421 -6.44 -54.26 -1.48
C GLN A 421 -5.22 -54.85 -2.21
N ASP A 422 -4.22 -54.03 -2.46
CA ASP A 422 -2.81 -54.46 -2.50
C ASP A 422 -2.09 -53.81 -1.32
N ALA A 423 -1.19 -54.57 -0.68
CA ALA A 423 -0.69 -54.25 0.65
C ALA A 423 0.63 -53.45 0.62
N GLY A 424 0.68 -52.33 1.35
CA GLY A 424 1.86 -51.47 1.43
C GLY A 424 1.92 -50.63 2.71
N ARG A 425 2.21 -51.27 3.86
CA ARG A 425 2.54 -50.65 5.17
C ARG A 425 1.53 -49.61 5.70
N GLY A 426 0.49 -50.09 6.37
CA GLY A 426 -0.32 -49.24 7.25
C GLY A 426 0.25 -49.17 8.67
N ILE A 427 0.39 -47.96 9.22
CA ILE A 427 0.18 -47.71 10.65
C ILE A 427 -0.92 -46.67 10.76
N CYS A 428 -2.02 -47.06 11.41
CA CYS A 428 -3.13 -46.19 11.76
C CYS A 428 -2.98 -45.78 13.22
N LEU A 429 -3.20 -44.50 13.54
CA LEU A 429 -3.54 -44.09 14.89
C LEU A 429 -4.63 -43.03 14.87
N ARG A 430 -5.80 -43.40 15.42
CA ARG A 430 -6.97 -42.56 15.60
C ARG A 430 -7.55 -42.85 16.99
N MET A 431 -7.57 -41.86 17.87
CA MET A 431 -8.34 -41.84 19.12
C MET A 431 -9.04 -40.46 19.15
N ARG A 432 -10.33 -40.40 18.81
CA ARG A 432 -11.50 -40.52 19.73
C ARG A 432 -11.57 -39.39 20.77
N GLY A 433 -12.69 -38.66 20.73
CA GLY A 433 -12.86 -37.40 21.47
C GLY A 433 -13.17 -37.57 22.95
N ALA A 434 -12.96 -36.48 23.69
CA ALA A 434 -13.29 -36.38 25.10
C ALA A 434 -14.79 -36.10 25.32
N ARG A 435 -15.46 -36.98 26.07
CA ARG A 435 -16.69 -36.61 26.80
C ARG A 435 -16.29 -35.83 28.07
N ARG A 436 -17.17 -34.92 28.50
CA ARG A 436 -17.04 -34.20 29.78
C ARG A 436 -17.00 -35.18 30.97
N GLY A 437 -16.11 -34.92 31.92
CA GLY A 437 -16.11 -35.52 33.25
C GLY A 437 -15.35 -34.60 34.22
N LYS A 438 -16.04 -34.08 35.24
CA LYS A 438 -15.39 -33.38 36.37
C LYS A 438 -14.73 -34.41 37.28
N LEU A 439 -13.55 -34.13 37.81
CA LEU A 439 -13.14 -34.60 39.14
C LEU A 439 -11.98 -33.77 39.69
N THR A 440 -11.97 -33.64 41.02
CA THR A 440 -11.09 -32.81 41.85
C THR A 440 -9.95 -33.63 42.48
N GLN A 441 -9.05 -32.94 43.22
CA GLN A 441 -7.89 -33.42 44.02
C GLN A 441 -6.55 -33.45 43.27
N SER A 442 -5.37 -33.21 43.86
CA SER A 442 -4.85 -32.39 44.98
C SER A 442 -3.45 -32.93 45.32
N LEU A 443 -2.45 -32.06 45.50
CA LEU A 443 -1.17 -32.30 46.20
C LEU A 443 -0.30 -33.52 45.83
N SER A 444 0.92 -33.27 45.34
CA SER A 444 2.15 -33.40 46.17
C SER A 444 3.45 -33.16 45.36
N LEU A 445 4.44 -32.55 46.03
CA LEU A 445 5.85 -32.44 45.60
C LEU A 445 6.65 -33.60 46.23
N PRO A 446 7.78 -33.98 45.61
CA PRO A 446 9.02 -33.89 46.41
C PRO A 446 10.26 -33.39 45.63
N LEU A 447 11.18 -32.78 46.36
CA LEU A 447 12.56 -32.50 45.92
C LEU A 447 13.37 -33.80 45.82
N PHE A 448 14.39 -33.84 44.96
CA PHE A 448 15.64 -34.52 45.31
C PHE A 448 16.90 -33.76 44.85
N ARG A 449 17.97 -33.88 45.64
CA ARG A 449 19.27 -33.20 45.44
C ARG A 449 20.19 -33.97 44.48
N GLY A 450 21.00 -33.22 43.74
CA GLY A 450 21.88 -33.72 42.69
C GLY A 450 23.19 -34.39 43.11
N GLN A 451 24.08 -34.55 42.12
CA GLN A 451 25.48 -34.91 42.26
C GLN A 451 26.35 -34.17 41.22
N LYS A 452 27.61 -33.91 41.57
CA LYS A 452 28.65 -33.33 40.71
C LYS A 452 29.68 -34.41 40.36
N ALA A 453 30.29 -34.30 39.19
CA ALA A 453 31.64 -34.80 38.93
C ALA A 453 32.43 -33.82 38.04
N ARG A 454 33.73 -33.69 38.28
CA ARG A 454 34.72 -32.81 37.59
C ARG A 454 35.91 -33.63 37.09
N PHE A 455 36.76 -32.95 36.27
CA PHE A 455 38.18 -33.19 35.93
C PHE A 455 38.48 -34.31 34.90
N VAL A 456 39.56 -34.32 34.11
CA VAL A 456 40.77 -33.45 33.90
C VAL A 456 40.88 -33.16 32.36
N GLY A 457 41.55 -32.15 31.77
CA GLY A 457 42.32 -30.96 32.17
C GLY A 457 43.37 -30.60 31.09
N GLY A 458 44.02 -29.43 31.15
CA GLY A 458 45.07 -29.01 30.20
C GLY A 458 45.38 -27.51 30.27
N VAL A 459 46.62 -27.12 30.60
CA VAL A 459 47.01 -25.75 31.00
C VAL A 459 48.35 -25.34 30.38
N VAL A 460 48.41 -24.12 29.80
CA VAL A 460 49.56 -23.18 29.81
C VAL A 460 48.94 -21.76 29.64
N ARG A 461 48.78 -20.89 30.67
CA ARG A 461 49.68 -19.82 31.18
C ARG A 461 50.38 -18.98 30.09
N HIS A 462 50.63 -17.67 30.17
CA HIS A 462 50.86 -16.67 31.25
C HIS A 462 50.23 -15.29 30.80
N ASP A 463 50.04 -14.22 31.59
CA ASP A 463 50.26 -13.95 33.02
C ASP A 463 49.32 -12.83 33.59
N ALA A 464 49.46 -12.55 34.90
CA ALA A 464 48.80 -11.53 35.75
C ALA A 464 48.60 -10.11 35.12
N GLY A 465 47.66 -9.23 35.55
CA GLY A 465 47.09 -8.98 36.90
C GLY A 465 47.81 -7.77 37.56
N VAL A 466 47.26 -6.91 38.44
CA VAL A 466 46.15 -7.01 39.40
C VAL A 466 45.68 -5.59 39.90
N SER A 467 44.36 -5.38 39.97
CA SER A 467 43.56 -4.61 40.97
C SER A 467 43.43 -3.06 41.02
N PHE A 468 42.32 -2.66 41.66
CA PHE A 468 41.76 -1.33 41.89
C PHE A 468 42.30 -0.61 43.15
N GLY A 469 42.26 0.72 43.13
CA GLY A 469 42.35 1.58 44.33
C GLY A 469 41.54 2.87 44.19
N LYS A 470 40.73 3.23 45.20
CA LYS A 470 40.01 4.52 45.28
C LYS A 470 40.90 5.58 45.95
N GLN A 471 41.00 6.81 45.42
CA GLN A 471 40.82 8.05 46.23
C GLN A 471 40.82 9.40 45.46
N ARG A 472 39.78 10.19 45.75
CA ARG A 472 39.68 11.66 45.96
C ARG A 472 40.53 12.70 45.15
N ARG A 473 39.76 13.61 44.53
CA ARG A 473 39.89 15.10 44.48
C ARG A 473 41.25 15.74 44.06
N GLY A 474 41.20 16.47 42.95
CA GLY A 474 42.12 17.59 42.65
C GLY A 474 41.42 18.64 41.78
N ASN A 475 41.37 19.88 42.25
CA ASN A 475 40.76 21.03 41.55
C ASN A 475 41.89 21.85 40.92
N GLN A 476 41.80 22.26 39.64
CA GLN A 476 42.61 23.38 39.16
C GLN A 476 41.97 24.13 37.97
N LYS A 477 41.90 25.46 38.11
CA LYS A 477 41.57 26.41 37.03
C LYS A 477 42.86 26.80 36.32
N ILE A 478 42.82 27.01 35.01
CA ILE A 478 43.72 27.95 34.32
C ILE A 478 42.87 28.91 33.46
N ARG A 479 43.35 30.15 33.32
CA ARG A 479 42.64 31.30 32.77
C ARG A 479 42.97 31.58 31.29
N SER A 480 42.01 32.20 30.61
CA SER A 480 42.11 33.23 29.55
C SER A 480 43.40 33.39 28.73
N GLY A 481 43.24 33.37 27.40
CA GLY A 481 43.99 34.17 26.45
C GLY A 481 43.03 34.68 25.36
N ALA A 482 43.14 35.95 24.96
CA ALA A 482 42.29 36.58 23.93
C ALA A 482 43.17 37.10 22.79
N VAL A 483 42.59 37.41 21.62
CA VAL A 483 42.81 38.66 20.85
C VAL A 483 41.81 38.74 19.68
N ALA A 484 41.44 39.98 19.36
CA ALA A 484 40.35 40.45 18.54
C ALA A 484 40.39 40.20 17.01
N GLY A 485 39.24 40.44 16.37
CA GLY A 485 39.09 40.86 14.98
C GLY A 485 37.88 41.80 14.83
N HIS A 486 38.11 43.05 14.45
CA HIS A 486 37.08 44.07 14.14
C HIS A 486 36.44 43.81 12.75
N GLY A 487 35.30 44.38 12.33
CA GLY A 487 34.42 45.37 12.98
C GLY A 487 33.21 45.74 12.06
N ASP A 488 32.56 46.88 12.35
CA ASP A 488 31.54 47.61 11.54
C ASP A 488 30.15 46.94 11.34
N VAL A 489 28.97 47.61 11.29
CA VAL A 489 28.44 48.95 11.71
C VAL A 489 26.89 48.92 11.46
N PRO A 490 25.98 49.76 12.04
CA PRO A 490 26.03 50.73 13.15
C PRO A 490 24.94 50.44 14.25
N HIS A 491 24.59 51.44 15.08
CA HIS A 491 23.34 51.53 15.88
C HIS A 491 22.38 52.58 15.29
N HIS A 492 21.06 52.41 15.43
CA HIS A 492 20.09 53.43 15.89
C HIS A 492 18.64 52.88 15.90
N GLY A 493 17.81 53.30 16.88
CA GLY A 493 16.37 52.97 16.95
C GLY A 493 15.92 52.65 18.38
N ASN A 494 15.07 53.49 18.98
CA ASN A 494 14.82 53.48 20.43
C ASN A 494 13.45 52.84 20.80
N ALA A 495 13.46 52.12 21.94
CA ALA A 495 12.37 51.64 22.80
C ALA A 495 10.89 51.66 22.31
N GLN A 496 10.20 50.50 22.44
CA GLN A 496 9.27 50.21 23.56
C GLN A 496 8.49 48.88 23.39
N LYS A 497 7.94 48.37 24.51
CA LYS A 497 6.92 47.29 24.66
C LYS A 497 7.37 45.81 24.63
N ARG A 498 7.84 45.38 25.81
CA ARG A 498 7.40 44.19 26.58
C ARG A 498 7.03 42.90 25.82
N LEU A 499 7.85 41.87 26.04
CA LEU A 499 7.43 40.47 26.05
C LEU A 499 7.89 39.86 27.39
N ASP A 500 6.95 39.56 28.28
CA ASP A 500 7.22 38.89 29.55
C ASP A 500 7.50 37.41 29.30
N VAL A 501 8.77 37.00 29.35
CA VAL A 501 9.17 35.59 29.30
C VAL A 501 9.73 35.19 30.67
N ARG A 502 8.84 34.75 31.58
CA ARG A 502 9.27 34.04 32.79
C ARG A 502 9.62 32.60 32.44
N VAL A 503 10.90 32.37 32.16
CA VAL A 503 11.47 31.01 32.26
C VAL A 503 11.52 30.62 33.73
N VAL A 504 10.71 29.63 34.13
CA VAL A 504 10.90 28.88 35.38
C VAL A 504 10.97 27.41 35.00
N GLY A 505 12.18 26.86 34.97
CA GLY A 505 12.37 25.43 34.85
C GLY A 505 12.45 24.79 36.23
N GLN A 506 11.66 23.75 36.47
CA GLN A 506 12.02 22.53 37.24
C GLN A 506 10.81 21.58 37.29
N GLY A 507 11.07 20.29 37.47
CA GLY A 507 10.03 19.31 37.82
C GLY A 507 9.94 18.11 36.89
N LEU A 508 10.88 17.17 37.00
CA LEU A 508 10.60 15.78 36.64
C LEU A 508 9.56 15.23 37.63
N GLN A 509 8.34 14.97 37.16
CA GLN A 509 7.39 14.08 37.84
C GLN A 509 6.84 13.10 36.80
N GLY A 510 7.00 11.82 37.09
CA GLY A 510 6.36 10.76 36.31
C GLY A 510 4.85 10.74 36.54
N VAL A 511 4.10 10.40 35.51
CA VAL A 511 2.66 10.13 35.59
C VAL A 511 2.46 8.61 35.54
N PRO A 512 1.54 8.02 36.34
CA PRO A 512 1.58 6.58 36.62
C PRO A 512 1.00 5.70 35.51
N GLU A 513 1.23 4.40 35.67
CA GLU A 513 0.56 3.33 34.93
C GLU A 513 -0.96 3.38 35.19
N GLU A 514 -1.77 3.32 34.12
CA GLU A 514 -3.18 2.95 34.23
C GLU A 514 -3.39 1.57 33.61
N HIS A 515 -3.93 0.66 34.42
CA HIS A 515 -4.24 -0.71 34.03
C HIS A 515 -5.40 -0.75 33.03
N GLN A 516 -5.29 -1.60 32.01
CA GLN A 516 -6.46 -2.16 31.33
C GLN A 516 -6.31 -3.67 31.18
N ASP A 517 -7.39 -4.39 31.46
CA ASP A 517 -7.41 -5.84 31.62
C ASP A 517 -7.08 -6.59 30.33
N VAL A 518 -6.07 -7.46 30.42
CA VAL A 518 -5.77 -8.44 29.37
C VAL A 518 -6.62 -9.67 29.62
N ASN A 519 -7.59 -9.93 28.75
CA ASN A 519 -8.31 -11.20 28.74
C ASN A 519 -7.33 -12.35 28.43
N GLU A 520 -7.10 -13.23 29.40
CA GLU A 520 -6.29 -14.45 29.23
C GLU A 520 -6.98 -15.46 28.29
N ALA A 521 -6.52 -15.55 27.05
CA ALA A 521 -6.84 -16.67 26.18
C ALA A 521 -5.86 -17.82 26.41
N VAL A 522 -6.14 -18.68 27.40
CA VAL A 522 -5.43 -19.95 27.60
C VAL A 522 -5.58 -20.81 26.33
N GLY A 523 -4.46 -21.23 25.76
CA GLY A 523 -4.40 -21.62 24.34
C GLY A 523 -4.79 -23.06 24.01
N ASN A 524 -4.67 -23.38 22.72
CA ASN A 524 -4.45 -24.73 22.24
C ASN A 524 -3.52 -24.70 21.02
N HIS A 525 -2.63 -25.68 20.88
CA HIS A 525 -1.62 -25.70 19.83
C HIS A 525 -2.19 -26.26 18.52
N GLY A 526 -2.05 -25.48 17.45
CA GLY A 526 -2.37 -25.92 16.09
C GLY A 526 -2.11 -24.78 15.10
N THR A 527 -1.07 -24.91 14.27
CA THR A 527 -0.79 -23.99 13.17
C THR A 527 -1.95 -24.01 12.18
N GLN A 528 -2.70 -22.92 12.11
CA GLN A 528 -3.70 -22.68 11.07
C GLN A 528 -3.42 -21.33 10.42
N LEU A 529 -3.22 -21.36 9.11
CA LEU A 529 -3.12 -20.18 8.26
C LEU A 529 -4.52 -19.57 8.13
N LEU A 530 -4.90 -18.69 9.06
CA LEU A 530 -6.15 -17.94 9.00
C LEU A 530 -5.84 -16.45 8.89
N VAL A 531 -5.86 -15.95 7.65
CA VAL A 531 -5.93 -14.53 7.36
C VAL A 531 -7.36 -14.07 7.63
N THR A 532 -7.54 -13.20 8.61
CA THR A 532 -8.82 -12.50 8.81
C THR A 532 -8.88 -11.26 7.90
N PRO A 533 -9.77 -11.21 6.90
CA PRO A 533 -10.10 -9.95 6.25
C PRO A 533 -10.96 -9.12 7.22
N GLN A 534 -10.44 -8.00 7.71
CA GLN A 534 -11.28 -6.98 8.32
C GLN A 534 -11.97 -6.17 7.23
N GLY A 535 -13.08 -6.71 6.72
CA GLY A 535 -14.10 -5.88 6.10
C GLY A 535 -14.69 -4.93 7.14
N SER A 536 -15.05 -3.72 6.72
CA SER A 536 -15.78 -2.78 7.56
C SER A 536 -17.13 -3.38 7.95
N GLY A 537 -17.33 -3.60 9.25
CA GLY A 537 -18.58 -4.12 9.77
C GLY A 537 -19.72 -3.14 9.51
N LEU A 538 -20.68 -3.55 8.68
CA LEU A 538 -22.01 -2.94 8.69
C LEU A 538 -22.56 -3.03 10.12
N GLN A 539 -22.73 -1.88 10.78
CA GLN A 539 -23.55 -1.84 11.97
C GLN A 539 -24.96 -2.28 11.59
N ALA A 540 -25.42 -3.39 12.18
CA ALA A 540 -26.83 -3.75 12.13
C ALA A 540 -27.60 -2.60 12.81
N GLY A 541 -28.41 -1.88 12.03
CA GLY A 541 -29.23 -0.80 12.53
C GLY A 541 -30.14 -1.30 13.65
N HIS A 542 -30.34 -0.46 14.67
CA HIS A 542 -31.28 -0.75 15.74
C HIS A 542 -32.67 -1.07 15.16
N GLY A 543 -33.18 -2.25 15.48
CA GLY A 543 -34.55 -2.62 15.17
C GLY A 543 -35.50 -1.86 16.09
N GLU A 544 -36.12 -0.79 15.59
CA GLU A 544 -37.32 -0.25 16.22
C GLU A 544 -38.51 -1.17 15.93
N ALA A 545 -39.15 -1.64 17.00
CA ALA A 545 -40.39 -2.39 16.90
C ALA A 545 -41.56 -1.43 16.61
N GLN A 546 -42.20 -1.57 15.45
CA GLN A 546 -43.48 -0.92 15.18
C GLN A 546 -44.63 -1.93 15.24
N LEU A 547 -45.55 -1.70 16.17
CA LEU A 547 -46.85 -2.36 16.25
C LEU A 547 -47.81 -1.78 15.19
N PRO A 548 -48.74 -2.55 14.62
CA PRO A 548 -49.61 -2.09 13.54
C PRO A 548 -50.86 -1.35 14.06
N GLY A 549 -51.24 -0.23 13.43
CA GLY A 549 -52.47 0.49 13.79
C GLY A 549 -52.91 1.67 12.89
N GLN A 550 -53.88 1.40 12.02
CA GLN A 550 -54.92 2.33 11.48
C GLN A 550 -54.56 3.47 10.48
N GLN A 551 -55.05 3.28 9.24
CA GLN A 551 -55.99 4.15 8.47
C GLN A 551 -56.33 5.55 9.08
N ARG A 552 -56.48 6.67 8.34
CA ARG A 552 -56.95 6.95 6.94
C ARG A 552 -56.53 8.41 6.48
N PRO A 553 -56.85 8.89 5.25
CA PRO A 553 -56.11 9.98 4.56
C PRO A 553 -56.85 11.34 4.37
N GLY A 554 -56.18 12.36 3.80
CA GLY A 554 -56.84 13.42 3.01
C GLY A 554 -56.04 14.74 2.76
N GLY A 555 -56.16 15.31 1.54
CA GLY A 555 -55.77 16.70 1.16
C GLY A 555 -54.28 16.90 0.82
N ALA A 556 -53.80 17.20 -0.40
CA ALA A 556 -54.21 18.10 -1.50
C ALA A 556 -53.89 19.60 -1.28
N GLY A 557 -53.03 20.19 -2.12
CA GLY A 557 -52.99 21.64 -2.36
C GLY A 557 -51.62 22.35 -2.51
N GLY A 558 -51.27 22.74 -3.74
CA GLY A 558 -50.95 24.15 -4.04
C GLY A 558 -49.57 24.76 -3.70
N VAL A 559 -48.64 24.68 -4.65
CA VAL A 559 -47.76 25.76 -5.19
C VAL A 559 -47.69 27.11 -4.42
N LYS A 560 -46.48 27.54 -4.01
CA LYS A 560 -45.87 28.82 -4.45
C LYS A 560 -44.40 29.02 -4.08
N VAL A 561 -43.68 29.66 -4.99
CA VAL A 561 -42.33 30.24 -4.83
C VAL A 561 -42.44 31.66 -4.26
N VAL A 562 -41.59 32.02 -3.29
CA VAL A 562 -41.02 33.38 -3.11
C VAL A 562 -39.59 33.25 -2.54
N LEU A 563 -38.71 34.15 -2.96
CA LEU A 563 -37.30 34.28 -2.56
C LEU A 563 -37.11 34.81 -1.12
N GLY A 564 -35.96 34.48 -0.54
CA GLY A 564 -35.37 35.12 0.64
C GLY A 564 -33.86 34.90 0.61
#